data_AF-E0CW91-F1
#
_entry.id   AF-E0CW91-F1
#
_cell.length_a   1.000
_cell.length_b   1.000
_cell.length_c   1.000
_cell.angle_alpha   90.00
_cell.angle_beta   90.00
_cell.angle_gamma   90.00
#
_symmetry.space_group_name_H-M   'P 1'
#
loop_
_entity.id
_entity.type
_entity.pdbx_description
1 polymer ?
#
loop_
_entity_poly.entity_id
_entity_poly.type
_entity_poly.pdbx_seq_one_letter_code
_entity_poly.pdbx_strand_id
1 'polypeptide(L)'
;MVHLDLSGCLGIEKLPESFRELNLVHLNLPNCASVKGVSESLRDLTNLQYLNLSYCPNIGELSISLSSLKELRYLNLSFSSYLEGWPSADVLGTLNKLEYLNLPSELSVLRKLPEALGSFTELKYLHLSGCRRIIVLPKINWEAKKFGALRFITLL
;
A
#
# COMPACT_ATOMS: atom_id res chain seq x y z
N MET A 1 7.21 20.61 1.65
CA MET A 1 7.38 19.21 2.11
C MET A 1 6.66 19.10 3.44
N VAL A 2 5.45 18.56 3.43
CA VAL A 2 4.62 18.41 4.65
C VAL A 2 4.61 16.93 5.03
N HIS A 3 5.05 16.67 6.25
CA HIS A 3 5.09 15.35 6.88
C HIS A 3 4.05 15.34 7.99
N LEU A 4 3.25 14.30 8.05
CA LEU A 4 2.28 14.11 9.11
C LEU A 4 2.40 12.70 9.67
N ASP A 5 2.69 12.64 10.97
CA ASP A 5 2.78 11.41 11.73
C ASP A 5 1.64 11.37 12.76
N LEU A 6 0.78 10.35 12.62
CA LEU A 6 -0.34 10.04 13.49
C LEU A 6 -0.16 8.65 14.13
N SER A 7 1.06 8.10 14.13
CA SER A 7 1.34 6.76 14.66
C SER A 7 0.75 6.56 16.06
N GLY A 8 0.00 5.48 16.24
CA GLY A 8 -0.58 5.10 17.53
C GLY A 8 -1.70 6.00 18.03
N CYS A 9 -2.29 6.85 17.17
CA CYS A 9 -3.42 7.68 17.53
C CYS A 9 -4.72 6.86 17.59
N LEU A 10 -4.96 6.22 18.74
CA LEU A 10 -6.10 5.33 18.96
C LEU A 10 -7.46 6.05 19.05
N GLY A 11 -7.47 7.36 19.28
CA GLY A 11 -8.68 8.17 19.35
C GLY A 11 -9.14 8.77 18.02
N ILE A 12 -8.35 8.66 16.95
CA ILE A 12 -8.74 9.18 15.64
C ILE A 12 -9.64 8.17 14.95
N GLU A 13 -10.92 8.52 14.82
CA GLU A 13 -11.90 7.69 14.12
C GLU A 13 -11.97 8.01 12.62
N LYS A 14 -11.74 9.27 12.24
CA LYS A 14 -11.76 9.74 10.85
C LYS A 14 -10.74 10.86 10.66
N LEU A 15 -10.20 10.96 9.44
CA LEU A 15 -9.47 12.14 9.01
C LEU A 15 -10.49 13.22 8.58
N PRO A 16 -10.27 14.51 8.91
CA PRO A 16 -11.17 15.59 8.52
C PRO A 16 -11.16 15.80 7.00
N GLU A 17 -12.22 16.36 6.41
CA GLU A 17 -12.26 16.58 4.95
C GLU A 17 -11.13 17.50 4.45
N SER A 18 -10.72 18.47 5.26
CA SER A 18 -9.60 19.38 4.98
C SER A 18 -8.25 18.68 4.81
N PHE A 19 -8.13 17.40 5.18
CA PHE A 19 -6.92 16.62 4.93
C PHE A 19 -6.57 16.54 3.44
N ARG A 20 -7.59 16.55 2.57
CA ARG A 20 -7.46 16.49 1.11
C ARG A 20 -6.80 17.74 0.52
N GLU A 21 -6.87 18.86 1.23
CA GLU A 21 -6.27 20.14 0.82
C GLU A 21 -4.79 20.23 1.18
N LEU A 22 -4.29 19.29 1.99
CA LEU A 22 -2.90 19.27 2.41
C LEU A 22 -2.01 18.78 1.27
N ASN A 23 -0.93 19.52 1.01
CA ASN A 23 0.12 19.09 0.09
C ASN A 23 1.10 18.10 0.78
N LEU A 24 0.56 16.98 1.27
CA LEU A 24 1.31 15.95 1.99
C LEU A 24 2.23 15.19 1.04
N VAL A 25 3.47 15.02 1.49
CA VAL A 25 4.46 14.13 0.85
C VAL A 25 4.63 12.85 1.65
N HIS A 26 4.38 12.90 2.96
CA HIS A 26 4.57 11.78 3.87
C HIS A 26 3.42 11.71 4.88
N LEU A 27 2.78 10.54 4.93
CA LEU A 27 1.68 10.25 5.83
C LEU A 27 1.91 8.91 6.54
N ASN A 28 2.02 8.96 7.87
CA ASN A 28 2.32 7.81 8.73
C ASN A 28 1.16 7.61 9.72
N LEU A 29 0.40 6.51 9.63
CA LEU A 29 -0.69 6.15 10.58
C LEU A 29 -0.55 4.75 11.23
N PRO A 30 0.65 4.16 11.42
CA PRO A 30 0.72 2.80 11.93
C PRO A 30 0.06 2.70 13.31
N ASN A 31 -0.66 1.59 13.55
CA ASN A 31 -1.38 1.32 14.80
C ASN A 31 -2.54 2.28 15.12
N CYS A 32 -3.15 2.92 14.12
CA CYS A 32 -4.41 3.66 14.30
C CYS A 32 -5.61 2.71 14.22
N ALA A 33 -5.85 1.92 15.25
CA ALA A 33 -6.86 0.85 15.21
C ALA A 33 -8.31 1.35 15.00
N SER A 34 -8.62 2.57 15.45
CA SER A 34 -9.96 3.16 15.39
C SER A 34 -10.24 3.90 14.08
N VAL A 35 -9.21 4.18 13.28
CA VAL A 35 -9.37 5.01 12.07
C VAL A 35 -10.16 4.27 11.01
N LYS A 36 -11.11 4.99 10.40
CA LYS A 36 -12.01 4.51 9.36
C LYS A 36 -12.03 5.47 8.19
N GLY A 37 -12.30 4.94 6.99
CA GLY A 37 -12.50 5.76 5.79
C GLY A 37 -11.27 6.58 5.37
N VAL A 38 -10.07 6.11 5.72
CA VAL A 38 -8.82 6.80 5.36
C VAL A 38 -8.69 6.93 3.85
N SER A 39 -9.16 5.92 3.09
CA SER A 39 -9.07 5.91 1.63
C SER A 39 -9.65 7.18 0.99
N GLU A 40 -10.83 7.64 1.44
CA GLU A 40 -11.48 8.83 0.92
C GLU A 40 -10.61 10.10 1.03
N SER A 41 -9.82 10.20 2.10
CA SER A 41 -8.92 11.34 2.33
C SER A 41 -7.64 11.28 1.50
N LEU A 42 -7.26 10.10 1.00
CA LEU A 42 -6.04 9.90 0.23
C LEU A 42 -6.20 10.30 -1.24
N ARG A 43 -7.43 10.28 -1.78
CA ARG A 43 -7.71 10.45 -3.22
C ARG A 43 -7.12 11.73 -3.83
N ASP A 44 -7.03 12.79 -3.05
CA ASP A 44 -6.58 14.10 -3.54
C ASP A 44 -5.11 14.40 -3.20
N LEU A 45 -4.45 13.51 -2.43
CA LEU A 45 -3.05 13.62 -2.01
C LEU A 45 -2.08 13.19 -3.11
N THR A 46 -2.20 13.76 -4.31
CA THR A 46 -1.48 13.34 -5.52
C THR A 46 0.05 13.46 -5.42
N ASN A 47 0.57 14.29 -4.51
CA ASN A 47 2.01 14.45 -4.25
C ASN A 47 2.56 13.47 -3.19
N LEU A 48 1.73 12.56 -2.66
CA LEU A 48 2.12 11.66 -1.60
C LEU A 48 3.16 10.63 -2.09
N GLN A 49 4.30 10.58 -1.42
CA GLN A 49 5.41 9.68 -1.73
C GLN A 49 5.55 8.55 -0.71
N TYR A 50 5.11 8.79 0.53
CA TYR A 50 5.18 7.83 1.61
C TYR A 50 3.82 7.66 2.28
N LEU A 51 3.35 6.42 2.32
CA LEU A 51 2.12 6.02 2.99
C LEU A 51 2.34 4.76 3.83
N ASN A 52 2.15 4.88 5.15
CA ASN A 52 2.14 3.75 6.06
C ASN A 52 0.80 3.66 6.78
N LEU A 53 0.04 2.59 6.50
CA LEU A 53 -1.24 2.27 7.13
C LEU A 53 -1.17 0.90 7.82
N SER A 54 0.01 0.46 8.24
CA SER A 54 0.16 -0.82 8.92
C SER A 54 -0.66 -0.87 10.21
N TYR A 55 -1.21 -2.04 10.54
CA TYR A 55 -2.07 -2.22 11.71
C TYR A 55 -3.29 -1.28 11.75
N CYS A 56 -3.79 -0.85 10.59
CA CYS A 56 -5.05 -0.11 10.47
C CYS A 56 -6.12 -1.04 9.90
N PRO A 57 -7.04 -1.57 10.73
CA PRO A 57 -7.94 -2.64 10.30
C PRO A 57 -9.02 -2.14 9.33
N ASN A 58 -9.46 -0.87 9.37
CA ASN A 58 -10.67 -0.39 8.68
C ASN A 58 -10.40 0.73 7.65
N ILE A 59 -9.46 0.52 6.72
CA ILE A 59 -9.00 1.59 5.81
C ILE A 59 -10.07 2.01 4.78
N GLY A 60 -10.99 1.12 4.40
CA GLY A 60 -12.02 1.34 3.39
C GLY A 60 -11.57 1.00 1.96
N GLU A 61 -12.31 1.49 0.96
CA GLU A 61 -12.06 1.17 -0.46
C GLU A 61 -10.79 1.84 -1.01
N LEU A 62 -9.72 1.06 -1.14
CA LEU A 62 -8.40 1.59 -1.46
C LEU A 62 -8.14 1.71 -2.98
N SER A 63 -8.93 1.03 -3.81
CA SER A 63 -8.81 1.03 -5.29
C SER A 63 -8.73 2.43 -5.90
N ILE A 64 -9.76 3.24 -5.67
CA ILE A 64 -9.86 4.57 -6.29
C ILE A 64 -8.73 5.47 -5.80
N SER A 65 -8.44 5.40 -4.50
CA SER A 65 -7.45 6.23 -3.83
C SER A 65 -6.04 5.97 -4.35
N LEU A 66 -5.60 4.72 -4.42
CA LEU A 66 -4.27 4.38 -4.95
C LEU A 66 -4.10 4.74 -6.42
N SER A 67 -5.18 4.73 -7.21
CA SER A 67 -5.10 5.12 -8.62
C SER A 67 -4.66 6.58 -8.82
N SER A 68 -4.82 7.44 -7.82
CA SER A 68 -4.40 8.85 -7.85
C SER A 68 -2.95 9.09 -7.40
N LEU A 69 -2.37 8.18 -6.61
CA LEU A 69 -1.09 8.39 -5.92
C LEU A 69 0.11 8.06 -6.82
N LYS A 70 0.27 8.78 -7.93
CA LYS A 70 1.31 8.48 -8.94
C LYS A 70 2.74 8.73 -8.47
N GLU A 71 2.92 9.55 -7.43
CA GLU A 71 4.22 9.84 -6.83
C GLU A 71 4.63 8.83 -5.74
N LEU A 72 3.80 7.83 -5.44
CA LEU A 72 4.02 6.94 -4.31
C LEU A 72 5.27 6.06 -4.51
N ARG A 73 6.18 6.14 -3.53
CA ARG A 73 7.44 5.38 -3.46
C ARG A 73 7.41 4.33 -2.37
N TYR A 74 6.70 4.59 -1.28
CA TYR A 74 6.60 3.69 -0.14
C TYR A 74 5.13 3.43 0.21
N LEU A 75 4.74 2.15 0.19
CA LEU A 75 3.42 1.70 0.62
C LEU A 75 3.55 0.53 1.59
N ASN A 76 3.08 0.73 2.83
CA ASN A 76 2.99 -0.34 3.82
C ASN A 76 1.55 -0.53 4.30
N LEU A 77 0.99 -1.71 4.04
CA LEU A 77 -0.35 -2.14 4.43
C LEU A 77 -0.31 -3.41 5.30
N SER A 78 0.85 -3.76 5.89
CA SER A 78 0.99 -4.98 6.68
C SER A 78 0.06 -4.99 7.89
N PHE A 79 -0.49 -6.16 8.21
CA PHE A 79 -1.42 -6.36 9.35
C PHE A 79 -2.70 -5.52 9.29
N SER A 80 -3.05 -5.00 8.12
CA SER A 80 -4.35 -4.37 7.88
C SER A 80 -5.32 -5.45 7.38
N SER A 81 -6.41 -5.69 8.10
CA SER A 81 -7.26 -6.87 7.93
C SER A 81 -8.50 -6.64 7.05
N TYR A 82 -9.00 -5.41 6.94
CA TYR A 82 -10.17 -5.09 6.11
C TYR A 82 -9.84 -4.09 5.02
N LEU A 83 -9.76 -4.61 3.79
CA LEU A 83 -9.65 -3.83 2.57
C LEU A 83 -10.80 -4.25 1.66
N GLU A 84 -11.95 -3.61 1.84
CA GLU A 84 -12.99 -3.60 0.83
C GLU A 84 -12.41 -3.05 -0.48
N GLY A 85 -12.81 -3.64 -1.61
CA GLY A 85 -12.36 -3.17 -2.93
C GLY A 85 -10.85 -2.99 -3.01
N TRP A 86 -10.08 -4.02 -2.67
CA TRP A 86 -8.63 -4.04 -2.95
C TRP A 86 -8.38 -3.63 -4.40
N PRO A 87 -7.39 -2.75 -4.68
CA PRO A 87 -7.04 -2.36 -6.04
C PRO A 87 -6.94 -3.58 -6.94
N SER A 88 -7.63 -3.53 -8.08
CA SER A 88 -7.36 -4.50 -9.13
C SER A 88 -5.85 -4.55 -9.41
N ALA A 89 -5.38 -5.67 -9.94
CA ALA A 89 -4.00 -5.80 -10.36
C ALA A 89 -3.56 -4.60 -11.23
N ASP A 90 -4.47 -4.08 -12.06
CA ASP A 90 -4.22 -2.94 -12.93
C ASP A 90 -3.95 -1.64 -12.15
N VAL A 91 -4.69 -1.35 -11.08
CA VAL A 91 -4.48 -0.14 -10.27
C VAL A 91 -3.11 -0.17 -9.61
N LEU A 92 -2.74 -1.30 -9.01
CA LEU A 92 -1.39 -1.47 -8.45
C LEU A 92 -0.33 -1.25 -9.53
N GLY A 93 -0.55 -1.78 -10.73
CA GLY A 93 0.30 -1.59 -11.91
C GLY A 93 0.57 -0.12 -12.30
N THR A 94 -0.26 0.82 -11.85
CA THR A 94 -0.05 2.24 -12.11
C THR A 94 0.92 2.94 -11.16
N LEU A 95 1.33 2.26 -10.07
CA LEU A 95 2.24 2.79 -9.05
C LEU A 95 3.72 2.53 -9.43
N ASN A 96 4.12 2.97 -10.62
CA ASN A 96 5.41 2.61 -11.23
C ASN A 96 6.65 3.21 -10.53
N LYS A 97 6.48 4.18 -9.64
CA LYS A 97 7.53 4.79 -8.80
C LYS A 97 7.78 4.05 -7.48
N LEU A 98 7.03 2.99 -7.20
CA LEU A 98 7.18 2.24 -5.95
C LEU A 98 8.58 1.66 -5.80
N GLU A 99 9.18 1.95 -4.65
CA GLU A 99 10.45 1.42 -4.18
C GLU A 99 10.24 0.36 -3.09
N TYR A 100 9.18 0.50 -2.30
CA TYR A 100 8.80 -0.41 -1.21
C TYR A 100 7.30 -0.71 -1.25
N LEU A 101 6.96 -2.00 -1.29
CA LEU A 101 5.59 -2.50 -1.22
C LEU A 101 5.48 -3.62 -0.19
N ASN A 102 4.63 -3.43 0.82
CA ASN A 102 4.30 -4.46 1.81
C ASN A 102 2.78 -4.66 1.84
N LEU A 103 2.35 -5.84 1.40
CA LEU A 103 0.94 -6.19 1.28
C LEU A 103 0.37 -6.71 2.63
N PRO A 104 -0.95 -6.61 2.82
CA PRO A 104 -1.58 -7.16 4.01
C PRO A 104 -1.50 -8.70 4.01
N SER A 105 -1.19 -9.28 5.17
CA SER A 105 -1.13 -10.74 5.33
C SER A 105 -2.48 -11.39 5.08
N GLU A 106 -3.56 -10.81 5.63
CA GLU A 106 -4.92 -11.35 5.52
C GLU A 106 -5.63 -10.93 4.23
N LEU A 107 -4.89 -10.52 3.19
CA LEU A 107 -5.49 -10.10 1.92
C LEU A 107 -6.15 -11.28 1.21
N SER A 108 -7.45 -11.45 1.47
CA SER A 108 -8.20 -12.64 1.07
C SER A 108 -8.60 -12.65 -0.41
N VAL A 109 -8.59 -11.47 -1.03
CA VAL A 109 -9.10 -11.26 -2.40
C VAL A 109 -8.01 -11.40 -3.47
N LEU A 110 -6.73 -11.18 -3.13
CA LEU A 110 -5.65 -11.17 -4.11
C LEU A 110 -5.09 -12.58 -4.32
N ARG A 111 -5.50 -13.22 -5.41
CA ARG A 111 -4.99 -14.55 -5.82
C ARG A 111 -3.78 -14.49 -6.75
N LYS A 112 -3.64 -13.37 -7.46
CA LYS A 112 -2.58 -13.14 -8.46
C LYS A 112 -2.05 -11.71 -8.32
N LEU A 113 -0.72 -11.58 -8.36
CA LEU A 113 -0.07 -10.28 -8.47
C LEU A 113 -0.07 -9.78 -9.92
N PRO A 114 -0.15 -8.46 -10.17
CA PRO A 114 -0.19 -7.92 -11.53
C PRO A 114 1.09 -8.15 -12.32
N GLU A 115 0.95 -8.46 -13.61
CA GLU A 115 2.09 -8.53 -14.55
C GLU A 115 2.85 -7.19 -14.63
N ALA A 116 2.14 -6.08 -14.42
CA ALA A 116 2.72 -4.74 -14.37
C ALA A 116 3.79 -4.57 -13.28
N LEU A 117 3.83 -5.41 -12.23
CA LEU A 117 4.97 -5.39 -11.31
C LEU A 117 6.30 -5.61 -12.03
N GLY A 118 6.31 -6.28 -13.20
CA GLY A 118 7.49 -6.46 -14.02
C GLY A 118 8.10 -5.15 -14.51
N SER A 119 7.31 -4.10 -14.69
CA SER A 119 7.78 -2.80 -15.18
C SER A 119 8.28 -1.87 -14.08
N PHE A 120 8.15 -2.23 -12.78
CA PHE A 120 8.56 -1.32 -11.70
C PHE A 120 10.09 -1.36 -11.54
N THR A 121 10.78 -0.49 -12.27
CA THR A 121 12.26 -0.43 -12.28
C THR A 121 12.84 -0.03 -10.94
N GLU A 122 12.10 0.76 -10.16
CA GLU A 122 12.56 1.31 -8.88
C GLU A 122 12.26 0.40 -7.67
N LEU A 123 11.51 -0.69 -7.86
CA LEU A 123 11.05 -1.54 -6.76
C LEU A 123 12.21 -2.33 -6.14
N LYS A 124 12.59 -1.96 -4.92
CA LYS A 124 13.71 -2.54 -4.14
C LYS A 124 13.23 -3.53 -3.09
N TYR A 125 11.98 -3.40 -2.62
CA TYR A 125 11.41 -4.25 -1.58
C TYR A 125 9.98 -4.65 -1.92
N LEU A 126 9.72 -5.96 -1.93
CA LEU A 126 8.40 -6.54 -2.06
C LEU A 126 8.19 -7.54 -0.92
N HIS A 127 7.24 -7.27 -0.03
CA HIS A 127 6.91 -8.15 1.09
C HIS A 127 5.51 -8.72 0.91
N LEU A 128 5.46 -10.05 0.81
CA LEU A 128 4.25 -10.86 0.58
C LEU A 128 4.02 -11.86 1.72
N SER A 129 4.74 -11.71 2.84
CA SER A 129 4.64 -12.63 3.97
C SER A 129 3.21 -12.66 4.50
N GLY A 130 2.69 -13.87 4.68
CA GLY A 130 1.33 -14.06 5.17
C GLY A 130 0.26 -13.97 4.09
N CYS A 131 0.56 -13.51 2.86
CA CYS A 131 -0.40 -13.49 1.73
C CYS A 131 -0.68 -14.91 1.19
N ARG A 132 -1.28 -15.77 2.02
CA ARG A 132 -1.46 -17.22 1.79
C ARG A 132 -2.34 -17.58 0.60
N ARG A 133 -3.05 -16.61 0.02
CA ARG A 133 -3.97 -16.83 -1.10
C ARG A 133 -3.38 -16.47 -2.46
N ILE A 134 -2.19 -15.86 -2.50
CA ILE A 134 -1.46 -15.64 -3.74
C ILE A 134 -0.93 -17.00 -4.20
N ILE A 135 -1.49 -17.49 -5.31
CA ILE A 135 -1.15 -18.79 -5.91
C ILE A 135 -0.49 -18.64 -7.28
N VAL A 136 -0.56 -17.44 -7.88
CA VAL A 136 0.06 -17.13 -9.17
C VAL A 136 0.91 -15.87 -9.04
N LEU A 137 2.21 -16.02 -9.28
CA LEU A 137 3.13 -14.91 -9.44
C LEU A 137 3.19 -14.46 -10.90
N PRO A 138 3.37 -13.16 -11.18
CA PRO A 138 3.55 -12.63 -12.54
C PRO A 138 4.87 -13.11 -13.14
N LYS A 139 4.92 -13.12 -14.47
CA LYS A 139 6.12 -13.50 -15.25
C LYS A 139 7.10 -12.33 -15.27
N ILE A 140 7.86 -12.22 -14.18
CA ILE A 140 8.89 -11.18 -14.00
C ILE A 140 10.25 -11.85 -13.96
N ASN A 141 11.28 -11.18 -14.49
CA ASN A 141 12.65 -11.56 -14.22
C ASN A 141 13.03 -11.14 -12.79
N TRP A 142 12.68 -11.99 -11.82
CA TRP A 142 12.90 -11.76 -10.38
C TRP A 142 14.38 -11.64 -10.03
N GLU A 143 15.27 -12.26 -10.81
CA GLU A 143 16.73 -12.19 -10.62
C GLU A 143 17.31 -10.87 -11.11
N ALA A 144 16.79 -10.32 -12.22
CA ALA A 144 17.21 -9.02 -12.73
C ALA A 144 16.75 -7.85 -11.84
N LYS A 145 15.66 -8.04 -11.07
CA LYS A 145 15.27 -7.09 -10.03
C LYS A 145 16.18 -7.25 -8.82
N LYS A 146 17.12 -6.32 -8.64
CA LYS A 146 17.99 -6.21 -7.46
C LYS A 146 17.20 -5.80 -6.21
N PHE A 147 16.33 -6.66 -5.74
CA PHE A 147 15.61 -6.47 -4.49
C PHE A 147 16.62 -6.52 -3.32
N GLY A 148 16.79 -5.43 -2.59
CA GLY A 148 17.79 -5.29 -1.52
C GLY A 148 17.56 -6.23 -0.32
N ALA A 149 16.36 -6.80 -0.21
CA ALA A 149 16.04 -7.94 0.65
C ALA A 149 14.81 -8.65 0.06
N LEU A 150 15.03 -9.69 -0.74
CA LEU A 150 13.98 -10.66 -1.01
C LEU A 150 13.75 -11.48 0.25
N ARG A 151 12.77 -11.11 1.06
CA ARG A 151 12.09 -12.10 1.90
C ARG A 151 11.08 -12.83 1.03
N PHE A 152 11.59 -13.67 0.12
CA PHE A 152 10.83 -14.83 -0.30
C PHE A 152 10.65 -15.69 0.95
N ILE A 153 9.41 -15.82 1.42
CA ILE A 153 9.09 -16.99 2.22
C ILE A 153 9.14 -18.17 1.26
N THR A 154 10.09 -19.06 1.52
CA THR A 154 10.02 -20.50 1.29
C THR A 154 8.57 -20.96 1.37
N LEU A 155 7.96 -21.32 0.25
CA LEU A 155 6.81 -22.24 0.12
C LEU A 155 6.45 -22.34 -1.37
N LEU A 156 7.32 -22.99 -2.13
CA LEU A 156 7.00 -24.21 -2.87
C LEU A 156 8.16 -25.19 -2.66
#